data_AF-A0A830FAI4-F1
#
_entry.id   AF-A0A830FAI4-F1
#
_cell.length_a   1.000
_cell.length_b   1.000
_cell.length_c   1.000
_cell.angle_alpha   90.00
_cell.angle_beta   90.00
_cell.angle_gamma   90.00
#
_symmetry.space_group_name_H-M   'P 1'
#
loop_
_entity.id
_entity.type
_entity.pdbx_description
1 polymer ?
#
loop_
_entity_poly.entity_id
_entity_poly.type
_entity_poly.pdbx_seq_one_letter_code
_entity_poly.pdbx_strand_id
1 'polypeptide(L)'
;MTDRETLREPPFSCRECDSEYSRLGQHWRMSGCDPVLSGEQRAVVEGVVLAGAHVSDRGGLIIQTVRRDLAEWTVDALGWLAGSLTRVTDDNPMHQPMYRLETPTHWQLERYEDWTGGRGPPVEYELSSRAGRVWWAHGGHLEFADDGAYRIGRISAEADPKAVWVVRLLGDVGVDADRWHNYVQLTSDDLDNWLAWIGDPVPGVEHKWATSREEYERLRSP
;
A
#
# COMPACT_ATOMS: atom_id res chain seq x y z
N MET A 1 -3.44 7.46 26.41
CA MET A 1 -3.86 6.07 26.43
C MET A 1 -4.39 5.72 25.04
N THR A 2 -3.49 5.27 24.16
CA THR A 2 -3.90 4.80 22.83
C THR A 2 -4.91 3.66 22.97
N ASP A 3 -6.11 3.87 22.46
CA ASP A 3 -7.16 2.85 22.42
C ASP A 3 -6.97 1.97 21.18
N ARG A 4 -7.24 0.67 21.33
CA ARG A 4 -7.05 -0.33 20.27
C ARG A 4 -8.27 -1.25 20.19
N GLU A 5 -8.92 -1.19 19.05
CA GLU A 5 -10.06 -2.03 18.69
C GLU A 5 -9.60 -3.07 17.66
N THR A 6 -9.65 -4.35 18.01
CA THR A 6 -9.30 -5.44 17.10
C THR A 6 -10.47 -5.73 16.17
N LEU A 7 -10.25 -5.63 14.85
CA LEU A 7 -11.25 -5.87 13.81
C LEU A 7 -11.10 -7.26 13.17
N ARG A 8 -9.87 -7.80 13.20
CA ARG A 8 -9.53 -9.15 12.75
C ARG A 8 -8.45 -9.72 13.65
N GLU A 9 -8.67 -10.91 14.19
CA GLU A 9 -7.74 -11.63 15.05
C GLU A 9 -7.68 -13.12 14.70
N PRO A 10 -6.61 -13.82 15.13
CA PRO A 10 -6.55 -15.27 15.03
C PRO A 10 -7.78 -15.98 15.64
N PRO A 11 -8.05 -17.24 15.25
CA PRO A 11 -7.16 -18.09 14.44
C PRO A 11 -7.12 -17.72 12.96
N PHE A 12 -5.99 -18.01 12.33
CA PHE A 12 -5.81 -17.90 10.88
C PHE A 12 -5.55 -19.29 10.27
N SER A 13 -6.15 -19.56 9.13
CA SER A 13 -6.02 -20.85 8.44
C SER A 13 -4.73 -20.91 7.60
N CYS A 14 -3.97 -21.99 7.74
CA CYS A 14 -2.86 -22.28 6.84
C CYS A 14 -3.39 -22.80 5.50
N ARG A 15 -2.92 -22.24 4.39
CA ARG A 15 -3.37 -22.62 3.04
C ARG A 15 -2.97 -24.03 2.60
N GLU A 16 -1.94 -24.64 3.21
CA GLU A 16 -1.46 -25.96 2.78
C GLU A 16 -2.10 -27.12 3.53
N CYS A 17 -2.40 -26.93 4.82
CA CYS A 17 -2.93 -27.98 5.68
C CYS A 17 -4.35 -27.70 6.19
N ASP A 18 -4.94 -26.57 5.78
CA ASP A 18 -6.28 -26.09 6.13
C ASP A 18 -6.57 -26.02 7.65
N SER A 19 -5.51 -26.07 8.47
CA SER A 19 -5.60 -26.04 9.92
C SER A 19 -5.52 -24.61 10.44
N GLU A 20 -6.20 -24.36 11.57
CA GLU A 20 -6.28 -23.06 12.22
C GLU A 20 -5.17 -22.87 13.26
N TYR A 21 -4.54 -21.69 13.24
CA TYR A 21 -3.44 -21.36 14.13
C TYR A 21 -3.58 -19.97 14.75
N SER A 22 -3.28 -19.87 16.05
CA SER A 22 -3.14 -18.58 16.73
C SER A 22 -1.85 -17.84 16.36
N ARG A 23 -0.85 -18.56 15.85
CA ARG A 23 0.47 -18.05 15.46
C ARG A 23 0.91 -18.68 14.13
N LEU A 24 0.31 -18.20 13.03
CA LEU A 24 0.52 -18.79 11.72
C LEU A 24 1.98 -18.78 11.26
N GLY A 25 2.72 -17.69 11.54
CA GLY A 25 4.17 -17.62 11.24
C GLY A 25 5.02 -18.63 12.02
N GLN A 26 4.63 -18.96 13.27
CA GLN A 26 5.30 -20.03 14.02
C GLN A 26 5.02 -21.40 13.41
N HIS A 27 3.79 -21.62 12.94
CA HIS A 27 3.42 -22.85 12.25
C HIS A 27 4.27 -23.06 10.99
N TRP A 28 4.38 -22.06 10.11
CA TRP A 28 5.21 -22.18 8.90
C TRP A 28 6.67 -22.47 9.22
N ARG A 29 7.24 -21.78 10.23
CA ARG A 29 8.65 -21.99 10.63
C ARG A 29 8.93 -23.38 11.24
N MET A 30 7.97 -23.95 11.97
CA MET A 30 8.16 -25.18 12.75
C MET A 30 7.64 -26.43 12.05
N SER A 31 6.96 -26.27 10.91
CA SER A 31 6.38 -27.36 10.14
C SER A 31 7.04 -27.45 8.77
N GLY A 32 6.56 -28.39 7.94
CA GLY A 32 6.89 -28.42 6.51
C GLY A 32 5.93 -27.60 5.66
N CYS A 33 5.00 -26.83 6.27
CA CYS A 33 4.07 -26.01 5.52
C CYS A 33 4.74 -24.71 5.08
N ASP A 34 4.85 -24.51 3.78
CA ASP A 34 5.61 -23.41 3.18
C ASP A 34 4.87 -22.73 2.02
N PRO A 35 3.69 -22.12 2.29
CA PRO A 35 2.83 -21.62 1.23
C PRO A 35 3.52 -20.52 0.43
N VAL A 36 3.57 -20.67 -0.88
CA VAL A 36 4.18 -19.66 -1.75
C VAL A 36 3.21 -18.52 -2.05
N LEU A 37 3.67 -17.28 -1.90
CA LEU A 37 2.91 -16.09 -2.33
C LEU A 37 2.58 -16.19 -3.82
N SER A 38 1.27 -16.15 -4.11
CA SER A 38 0.78 -15.98 -5.48
C SER A 38 1.28 -14.66 -6.08
N GLY A 39 1.26 -14.56 -7.42
CA GLY A 39 1.62 -13.32 -8.11
C GLY A 39 0.75 -12.13 -7.67
N GLU A 40 -0.52 -12.38 -7.36
CA GLU A 40 -1.43 -11.35 -6.85
C GLU A 40 -1.02 -10.83 -5.47
N GLN A 41 -0.75 -11.73 -4.52
CA GLN A 41 -0.30 -11.36 -3.18
C GLN A 41 1.04 -10.64 -3.22
N ARG A 42 1.95 -11.09 -4.08
CA ARG A 42 3.25 -10.46 -4.27
C ARG A 42 3.12 -9.01 -4.75
N ALA A 43 2.27 -8.77 -5.75
CA ALA A 43 2.00 -7.42 -6.23
C ALA A 43 1.39 -6.52 -5.14
N VAL A 44 0.54 -7.07 -4.27
CA VAL A 44 0.00 -6.32 -3.12
C VAL A 44 1.11 -5.96 -2.12
N VAL A 45 1.96 -6.92 -1.74
CA VAL A 45 3.11 -6.67 -0.86
C VAL A 45 4.03 -5.62 -1.45
N GLU A 46 4.39 -5.74 -2.73
CA GLU A 46 5.25 -4.77 -3.43
C GLU A 46 4.63 -3.37 -3.42
N GLY A 47 3.35 -3.25 -3.77
CA GLY A 47 2.68 -1.95 -3.81
C GLY A 47 2.60 -1.26 -2.43
N VAL A 48 2.29 -2.00 -1.36
CA VAL A 48 2.25 -1.40 -0.01
C VAL A 48 3.65 -1.05 0.49
N VAL A 49 4.68 -1.84 0.16
CA VAL A 49 6.08 -1.53 0.52
C VAL A 49 6.54 -0.26 -0.21
N LEU A 50 6.25 -0.12 -1.50
CA LEU A 50 6.53 1.11 -2.26
C LEU A 50 5.80 2.34 -1.68
N ALA A 51 4.61 2.13 -1.09
CA ALA A 51 3.85 3.17 -0.40
C ALA A 51 4.40 3.52 1.00
N GLY A 52 5.28 2.70 1.58
CA GLY A 52 5.90 2.94 2.89
C GLY A 52 5.54 1.93 3.98
N ALA A 53 4.88 0.82 3.65
CA ALA A 53 4.82 -0.32 4.57
C ALA A 53 6.23 -0.85 4.85
N HIS A 54 6.44 -1.44 6.01
CA HIS A 54 7.75 -1.97 6.41
C HIS A 54 7.65 -3.37 6.99
N VAL A 55 8.72 -4.14 6.78
CA VAL A 55 8.93 -5.41 7.44
C VAL A 55 9.39 -5.12 8.87
N SER A 56 8.67 -5.66 9.85
CA SER A 56 9.03 -5.58 11.26
C SER A 56 10.24 -6.45 11.57
N ASP A 57 10.91 -6.21 12.71
CA ASP A 57 12.00 -7.07 13.21
C ASP A 57 11.61 -8.54 13.41
N ARG A 58 10.31 -8.84 13.36
CA ARG A 58 9.76 -10.20 13.46
C ARG A 58 9.51 -10.84 12.10
N GLY A 59 9.85 -10.18 10.98
CA GLY A 59 9.67 -10.69 9.61
C GLY A 59 8.22 -10.66 9.11
N GLY A 60 7.32 -9.93 9.79
CA GLY A 60 5.96 -9.65 9.34
C GLY A 60 5.83 -8.24 8.79
N LEU A 61 4.93 -8.02 7.83
CA LEU A 61 4.70 -6.72 7.19
C LEU A 61 3.69 -5.89 8.00
N ILE A 62 4.01 -4.62 8.22
CA ILE A 62 3.13 -3.64 8.89
C ILE A 62 2.65 -2.63 7.85
N ILE A 63 1.33 -2.54 7.70
CA ILE A 63 0.64 -1.62 6.78
C ILE A 63 -0.28 -0.72 7.59
N GLN A 64 -0.31 0.57 7.26
CA GLN A 64 -1.11 1.56 7.98
C GLN A 64 -1.89 2.45 7.01
N THR A 65 -3.14 2.76 7.35
CA THR A 65 -3.98 3.70 6.60
C THR A 65 -5.02 4.33 7.52
N VAL A 66 -5.54 5.51 7.18
CA VAL A 66 -6.67 6.15 7.88
C VAL A 66 -8.03 5.75 7.30
N ARG A 67 -8.06 5.01 6.18
CA ARG A 67 -9.28 4.61 5.48
C ARG A 67 -9.62 3.15 5.79
N ARG A 68 -10.79 2.93 6.39
CA ARG A 68 -11.26 1.59 6.78
C ARG A 68 -11.39 0.66 5.57
N ASP A 69 -12.11 1.10 4.54
CA ASP A 69 -12.42 0.26 3.38
C ASP A 69 -11.16 -0.14 2.61
N LEU A 70 -10.16 0.76 2.57
CA LEU A 70 -8.85 0.42 2.01
C LEU A 70 -8.12 -0.64 2.85
N ALA A 71 -8.24 -0.60 4.17
CA ALA A 71 -7.63 -1.60 5.06
C ALA A 71 -8.30 -2.97 4.89
N GLU A 72 -9.64 -3.00 4.83
CA GLU A 72 -10.43 -4.21 4.58
C GLU A 72 -10.15 -4.79 3.19
N TRP A 73 -10.11 -3.94 2.15
CA TRP A 73 -9.71 -4.36 0.81
C TRP A 73 -8.28 -4.93 0.76
N THR A 74 -7.35 -4.32 1.49
CA THR A 74 -5.95 -4.80 1.57
C THR A 74 -5.88 -6.16 2.27
N VAL A 75 -6.69 -6.36 3.30
CA VAL A 75 -6.88 -7.66 3.97
C VAL A 75 -7.34 -8.73 2.97
N ASP A 76 -8.37 -8.43 2.17
CA ASP A 76 -8.92 -9.37 1.19
C ASP A 76 -7.89 -9.67 0.09
N ALA A 77 -7.20 -8.64 -0.40
CA ALA A 77 -6.19 -8.78 -1.46
C ALA A 77 -4.97 -9.60 -1.02
N LEU A 78 -4.62 -9.58 0.28
CA LEU A 78 -3.56 -10.41 0.85
C LEU A 78 -4.03 -11.85 1.15
N GLY A 79 -5.33 -12.08 1.29
CA GLY A 79 -5.91 -13.40 1.54
C GLY A 79 -5.35 -14.08 2.79
N TRP A 80 -4.77 -15.28 2.61
CA TRP A 80 -4.20 -16.07 3.71
C TRP A 80 -2.96 -15.45 4.36
N LEU A 81 -2.31 -14.47 3.70
CA LEU A 81 -1.19 -13.73 4.30
C LEU A 81 -1.67 -12.64 5.26
N ALA A 82 -2.94 -12.21 5.17
CA ALA A 82 -3.46 -11.17 6.07
C ALA A 82 -3.57 -11.71 7.51
N GLY A 83 -2.91 -11.03 8.44
CA GLY A 83 -2.99 -11.33 9.87
C GLY A 83 -4.00 -10.44 10.57
N SER A 84 -3.57 -9.76 11.64
CA SER A 84 -4.45 -8.95 12.47
C SER A 84 -4.71 -7.57 11.86
N LEU A 85 -5.97 -7.12 11.92
CA LEU A 85 -6.36 -5.75 11.60
C LEU A 85 -6.84 -5.07 12.88
N THR A 86 -6.21 -3.96 13.26
CA THR A 86 -6.54 -3.20 14.47
C THR A 86 -6.82 -1.75 14.12
N ARG A 87 -7.87 -1.16 14.67
CA ARG A 87 -8.10 0.28 14.67
C ARG A 87 -7.45 0.88 15.91
N VAL A 88 -6.56 1.83 15.68
CA VAL A 88 -5.75 2.51 16.70
C VAL A 88 -6.22 3.96 16.79
N THR A 89 -6.66 4.38 17.97
CA THR A 89 -7.09 5.75 18.23
C THR A 89 -6.13 6.38 19.24
N ASP A 90 -5.62 7.56 18.91
CA ASP A 90 -4.79 8.36 19.81
C ASP A 90 -5.69 9.22 20.74
N ASP A 91 -5.16 9.65 21.88
CA ASP A 91 -5.84 10.58 22.80
C ASP A 91 -6.08 11.95 22.16
N ASN A 92 -5.29 12.30 21.13
CA ASN A 92 -5.45 13.56 20.44
C ASN A 92 -6.68 13.51 19.51
N PRO A 93 -7.76 14.24 19.80
CA PRO A 93 -8.98 14.21 19.00
C PRO A 93 -8.80 14.79 17.60
N MET A 94 -7.68 15.49 17.33
CA MET A 94 -7.35 15.98 15.99
C MET A 94 -6.76 14.89 15.09
N HIS A 95 -6.29 13.77 15.67
CA HIS A 95 -5.78 12.64 14.91
C HIS A 95 -6.92 11.73 14.49
N GLN A 96 -7.00 11.42 13.19
CA GLN A 96 -7.92 10.40 12.70
C GLN A 96 -7.50 9.02 13.22
N PRO A 97 -8.46 8.11 13.48
CA PRO A 97 -8.12 6.73 13.80
C PRO A 97 -7.35 6.11 12.64
N MET A 98 -6.37 5.27 12.98
CA MET A 98 -5.52 4.58 12.02
C MET A 98 -5.80 3.09 12.06
N TYR A 99 -5.98 2.50 10.89
CA TYR A 99 -6.10 1.06 10.69
C TYR A 99 -4.71 0.49 10.45
N ARG A 100 -4.30 -0.44 11.31
CA ARG A 100 -3.00 -1.12 11.26
C ARG A 100 -3.22 -2.59 10.96
N LEU A 101 -2.70 -3.04 9.82
CA LEU A 101 -2.67 -4.42 9.40
C LEU A 101 -1.27 -5.00 9.62
N GLU A 102 -1.20 -6.16 10.26
CA GLU A 102 0.04 -6.92 10.46
C GLU A 102 -0.10 -8.30 9.83
N THR A 103 0.83 -8.68 8.96
CA THR A 103 0.89 -10.06 8.46
C THR A 103 1.61 -10.95 9.47
N PRO A 104 1.37 -12.28 9.47
CA PRO A 104 2.28 -13.20 10.14
C PRO A 104 3.68 -13.13 9.53
N THR A 105 4.68 -13.54 10.30
CA THR A 105 6.05 -13.74 9.80
C THR A 105 6.06 -14.72 8.64
N HIS A 106 6.72 -14.37 7.54
CA HIS A 106 6.83 -15.25 6.36
C HIS A 106 8.17 -15.02 5.66
N TRP A 107 8.89 -16.09 5.30
CA TRP A 107 10.25 -15.98 4.73
C TRP A 107 10.29 -15.16 3.43
N GLN A 108 9.26 -15.25 2.60
CA GLN A 108 9.18 -14.43 1.38
C GLN A 108 9.10 -12.92 1.63
N LEU A 109 8.81 -12.46 2.86
CA LEU A 109 8.79 -11.05 3.19
C LEU A 109 10.20 -10.49 3.47
N GLU A 110 11.16 -11.35 3.84
CA GLU A 110 12.54 -10.96 4.15
C GLU A 110 13.19 -10.20 2.99
N ARG A 111 12.85 -10.55 1.75
CA ARG A 111 13.38 -9.89 0.55
C ARG A 111 13.03 -8.40 0.42
N TYR A 112 12.01 -7.95 1.15
CA TYR A 112 11.55 -6.56 1.14
C TYR A 112 12.15 -5.74 2.29
N GLU A 113 12.93 -6.33 3.19
CA GLU A 113 13.61 -5.59 4.27
C GLU A 113 14.49 -4.47 3.70
N ASP A 114 15.19 -4.76 2.60
CA ASP A 114 16.05 -3.81 1.89
C ASP A 114 15.27 -2.75 1.10
N TRP A 115 13.93 -2.88 0.99
CA TRP A 115 13.07 -1.88 0.34
C TRP A 115 12.49 -0.86 1.33
N THR A 116 12.80 -1.03 2.61
CA THR A 116 12.26 -0.19 3.69
C THR A 116 13.22 0.93 4.08
N GLY A 117 12.67 2.00 4.65
CA GLY A 117 13.47 3.13 5.13
C GLY A 117 14.09 3.98 4.00
N GLY A 118 13.45 4.03 2.84
CA GLY A 118 13.89 4.83 1.69
C GLY A 118 14.89 4.14 0.75
N ARG A 119 15.39 2.97 1.13
CA ARG A 119 16.10 2.05 0.25
C ARG A 119 15.06 1.48 -0.72
N GLY A 120 15.13 1.83 -2.00
CA GLY A 120 14.10 1.46 -2.97
C GLY A 120 14.15 0.00 -3.41
N PRO A 121 13.28 -0.40 -4.34
CA PRO A 121 13.44 -1.69 -5.00
C PRO A 121 14.76 -1.74 -5.80
N PRO A 122 15.28 -2.95 -6.08
CA PRO A 122 16.49 -3.11 -6.87
C PRO A 122 16.30 -2.57 -8.30
N VAL A 123 17.40 -2.36 -9.03
CA VAL A 123 17.36 -1.68 -10.34
C VAL A 123 16.60 -2.49 -11.38
N GLU A 124 16.68 -3.81 -11.28
CA GLU A 124 16.01 -4.79 -12.13
C GLU A 124 14.54 -5.03 -11.78
N TYR A 125 14.00 -4.40 -10.73
CA TYR A 125 12.59 -4.53 -10.40
C TYR A 125 11.72 -3.80 -11.43
N GLU A 126 10.84 -4.57 -12.06
CA GLU A 126 9.82 -4.09 -12.99
C GLU A 126 8.48 -3.94 -12.26
N LEU A 127 7.89 -2.75 -12.35
CA LEU A 127 6.61 -2.47 -11.71
C LEU A 127 5.46 -3.12 -12.49
N SER A 128 4.70 -4.00 -11.83
CA SER A 128 3.44 -4.50 -12.39
C SER A 128 2.31 -3.47 -12.20
N SER A 129 1.34 -3.44 -13.11
CA SER A 129 0.16 -2.56 -12.99
C SER A 129 -0.61 -2.80 -11.70
N ARG A 130 -0.67 -4.05 -11.24
CA ARG A 130 -1.30 -4.40 -9.96
C ARG A 130 -0.55 -3.84 -8.76
N ALA A 131 0.79 -3.91 -8.76
CA ALA A 131 1.59 -3.29 -7.71
C ALA A 131 1.47 -1.75 -7.77
N GLY A 132 1.47 -1.16 -8.96
CA GLY A 132 1.22 0.26 -9.18
C GLY A 132 -0.14 0.72 -8.64
N ARG A 133 -1.21 -0.06 -8.84
CA ARG A 133 -2.55 0.20 -8.30
C ARG A 133 -2.56 0.27 -6.78
N VAL A 134 -1.93 -0.71 -6.14
CA VAL A 134 -1.82 -0.77 -4.67
C VAL A 134 -0.95 0.38 -4.16
N TRP A 135 0.16 0.67 -4.86
CA TRP A 135 1.06 1.77 -4.52
C TRP A 135 0.34 3.12 -4.58
N TRP A 136 -0.41 3.39 -5.65
CA TRP A 136 -1.19 4.62 -5.78
C TRP A 136 -2.30 4.71 -4.72
N ALA A 137 -3.00 3.61 -4.44
CA ALA A 137 -4.05 3.55 -3.43
C ALA A 137 -3.53 3.96 -2.04
N HIS A 138 -2.34 3.50 -1.65
CA HIS A 138 -1.75 3.79 -0.34
C HIS A 138 -0.92 5.08 -0.30
N GLY A 139 -0.08 5.34 -1.30
CA GLY A 139 0.92 6.42 -1.30
C GLY A 139 0.69 7.55 -2.31
N GLY A 140 -0.29 7.41 -3.21
CA GLY A 140 -0.65 8.43 -4.20
C GLY A 140 -1.54 9.53 -3.63
N HIS A 141 -1.42 10.73 -4.17
CA HIS A 141 -2.22 11.90 -3.82
C HIS A 141 -2.71 12.60 -5.08
N LEU A 142 -3.95 13.04 -5.04
CA LEU A 142 -4.56 13.84 -6.11
C LEU A 142 -4.91 15.22 -5.57
N GLU A 143 -4.46 16.23 -6.29
CA GLU A 143 -4.73 17.65 -6.02
C GLU A 143 -5.30 18.33 -7.28
N PHE A 144 -6.12 19.34 -7.07
CA PHE A 144 -6.68 20.17 -8.13
C PHE A 144 -6.21 21.61 -7.95
N ALA A 145 -5.82 22.27 -9.04
CA ALA A 145 -5.56 23.71 -9.04
C ALA A 145 -6.79 24.48 -8.54
N ASP A 146 -6.60 25.67 -7.96
CA ASP A 146 -7.67 26.44 -7.28
C ASP A 146 -8.90 26.70 -8.16
N ASP A 147 -8.69 26.92 -9.46
CA ASP A 147 -9.72 27.12 -10.47
C ASP A 147 -10.36 25.81 -10.99
N GLY A 148 -9.83 24.66 -10.56
CA GLY A 148 -10.23 23.32 -11.00
C GLY A 148 -9.80 22.98 -12.42
N ALA A 149 -9.00 23.83 -13.08
CA ALA A 149 -8.68 23.70 -14.51
C ALA A 149 -7.75 22.53 -14.83
N TYR A 150 -6.93 22.10 -13.85
CA TYR A 150 -6.05 20.95 -14.02
C TYR A 150 -5.85 20.19 -12.70
N ARG A 151 -5.49 18.90 -12.85
CA ARG A 151 -5.24 17.97 -11.74
C ARG A 151 -3.78 17.52 -11.74
N ILE A 152 -3.24 17.33 -10.54
CA ILE A 152 -1.85 16.95 -10.33
C ILE A 152 -1.83 15.66 -9.51
N GLY A 153 -1.11 14.66 -10.03
CA GLY A 153 -0.78 13.47 -9.26
C GLY A 153 0.51 13.68 -8.46
N ARG A 154 0.55 13.21 -7.21
CA ARG A 154 1.75 13.26 -6.38
C ARG A 154 2.01 11.94 -5.68
N ILE A 155 3.28 11.57 -5.61
CA ILE A 155 3.76 10.47 -4.79
C ILE A 155 4.80 11.03 -3.82
N SER A 156 4.66 10.74 -2.52
CA SER A 156 5.61 11.19 -1.51
C SER A 156 7.02 10.64 -1.77
N ALA A 157 7.99 11.54 -1.83
CA ALA A 157 9.40 11.29 -2.11
C ALA A 157 10.29 12.21 -1.26
N GLU A 158 10.16 12.11 0.07
CA GLU A 158 10.81 13.00 1.05
C GLU A 158 12.35 12.99 1.00
N ALA A 159 12.95 11.90 0.52
CA ALA A 159 14.40 11.76 0.42
C ALA A 159 14.85 11.62 -1.03
N ASP A 160 16.03 12.16 -1.35
CA ASP A 160 16.61 12.10 -2.71
C ASP A 160 16.67 10.68 -3.30
N PRO A 161 17.14 9.66 -2.55
CA PRO A 161 17.16 8.30 -3.07
C PRO A 161 15.75 7.79 -3.42
N LYS A 162 14.74 8.20 -2.65
CA LYS A 162 13.34 7.86 -2.91
C LYS A 162 12.87 8.46 -4.23
N ALA A 163 13.08 9.76 -4.43
CA ALA A 163 12.68 10.42 -5.67
C ALA A 163 13.29 9.76 -6.90
N VAL A 164 14.57 9.35 -6.85
CA VAL A 164 15.27 8.71 -7.97
C VAL A 164 14.58 7.43 -8.42
N TRP A 165 14.29 6.51 -7.50
CA TRP A 165 13.64 5.25 -7.91
C TRP A 165 12.16 5.44 -8.23
N VAL A 166 11.47 6.41 -7.62
CA VAL A 166 10.06 6.71 -7.98
C VAL A 166 9.98 7.20 -9.44
N VAL A 167 10.83 8.14 -9.83
CA VAL A 167 10.90 8.63 -11.23
C VAL A 167 11.26 7.49 -12.17
N ARG A 168 12.24 6.65 -11.82
CA ARG A 168 12.60 5.47 -12.62
C ARG A 168 11.40 4.56 -12.87
N LEU A 169 10.71 4.12 -11.82
CA LEU A 169 9.60 3.17 -11.95
C LEU A 169 8.42 3.74 -12.77
N LEU A 170 8.15 5.05 -12.67
CA LEU A 170 7.13 5.70 -13.49
C LEU A 170 7.60 5.79 -14.96
N GLY A 171 8.85 6.17 -15.19
CA GLY A 171 9.45 6.23 -16.53
C GLY A 171 9.49 4.86 -17.23
N ASP A 172 9.78 3.78 -16.50
CA ASP A 172 9.80 2.40 -17.01
C ASP A 172 8.43 1.96 -17.58
N VAL A 173 7.34 2.60 -17.14
CA VAL A 173 5.96 2.35 -17.63
C VAL A 173 5.43 3.46 -18.53
N GLY A 174 6.29 4.38 -18.96
CA GLY A 174 5.95 5.44 -19.92
C GLY A 174 5.24 6.66 -19.32
N VAL A 175 5.37 6.88 -18.00
CA VAL A 175 4.84 8.06 -17.32
C VAL A 175 5.98 9.03 -17.04
N ASP A 176 5.91 10.24 -17.60
CA ASP A 176 6.90 11.27 -17.30
C ASP A 176 6.57 11.93 -15.96
N ALA A 177 7.56 12.08 -15.09
CA ALA A 177 7.35 12.56 -13.75
C ALA A 177 8.58 13.30 -13.22
N ASP A 178 8.33 14.48 -12.66
CA ASP A 178 9.37 15.35 -12.16
C ASP A 178 9.38 15.39 -10.65
N ARG A 179 10.58 15.54 -10.08
CA ARG A 179 10.69 15.84 -8.66
C ARG A 179 10.29 17.28 -8.38
N TRP A 180 9.38 17.45 -7.42
CA TRP A 180 8.99 18.76 -6.88
C TRP A 180 8.98 18.72 -5.35
N HIS A 181 9.98 19.38 -4.74
CA HIS A 181 10.23 19.33 -3.30
C HIS A 181 10.31 17.87 -2.77
N ASN A 182 9.36 17.50 -1.91
CA ASN A 182 9.26 16.21 -1.24
C ASN A 182 8.33 15.24 -1.99
N TYR A 183 8.03 15.52 -3.26
CA TYR A 183 7.14 14.73 -4.09
C TYR A 183 7.77 14.44 -5.45
N VAL A 184 7.31 13.35 -6.06
CA VAL A 184 7.34 13.17 -7.50
C VAL A 184 5.96 13.52 -8.03
N GLN A 185 5.91 14.39 -9.03
CA GLN A 185 4.71 15.01 -9.55
C GLN A 185 4.43 14.53 -10.98
N LEU A 186 3.18 14.19 -11.25
CA LEU A 186 2.66 13.85 -12.56
C LEU A 186 1.81 15.01 -13.06
N THR A 187 1.99 15.37 -14.34
CA THR A 187 1.09 16.31 -15.03
C THR A 187 -0.31 15.71 -15.18
N SER A 188 -1.30 16.47 -15.65
CA SER A 188 -2.63 15.91 -15.90
C SER A 188 -2.58 14.78 -16.94
N ASP A 189 -1.85 14.96 -18.04
CA ASP A 189 -1.75 13.95 -19.10
C ASP A 189 -1.01 12.69 -18.62
N ASP A 190 0.08 12.86 -17.87
CA ASP A 190 0.84 11.74 -17.29
C ASP A 190 0.04 11.01 -16.20
N LEU A 191 -0.74 11.74 -15.41
CA LEU A 191 -1.65 11.14 -14.45
C LEU A 191 -2.74 10.32 -15.16
N ASP A 192 -3.30 10.81 -16.27
CA ASP A 192 -4.30 10.08 -17.05
C ASP A 192 -3.72 8.75 -17.58
N ASN A 193 -2.50 8.80 -18.13
CA ASN A 193 -1.77 7.62 -18.58
C ASN A 193 -1.50 6.64 -17.43
N TRP A 194 -1.06 7.15 -16.28
CA TRP A 194 -0.81 6.36 -15.09
C TRP A 194 -2.08 5.66 -14.57
N LEU A 195 -3.18 6.41 -14.41
CA LEU A 195 -4.45 5.87 -13.93
C LEU A 195 -5.02 4.84 -14.90
N ALA A 196 -4.92 5.08 -16.21
CA ALA A 196 -5.31 4.10 -17.22
C ALA A 196 -4.47 2.81 -17.14
N TRP A 197 -3.18 2.92 -16.86
CA TRP A 197 -2.27 1.78 -16.77
C TRP A 197 -2.50 0.93 -15.50
N ILE A 198 -2.71 1.55 -14.34
CA ILE A 198 -2.97 0.83 -13.08
C ILE A 198 -4.40 0.26 -12.98
N GLY A 199 -5.33 0.78 -13.80
CA GLY A 199 -6.70 0.30 -13.89
C GLY A 199 -7.62 0.82 -12.80
N ASP A 200 -8.58 0.00 -12.40
CA ASP A 200 -9.75 0.42 -11.62
C ASP A 200 -9.42 1.05 -10.24
N PRO A 201 -10.28 1.94 -9.72
CA PRO A 201 -10.13 2.50 -8.38
C PRO A 201 -10.16 1.43 -7.28
N VAL A 202 -9.56 1.75 -6.12
CA VAL A 202 -9.55 0.88 -4.94
C VAL A 202 -10.56 1.37 -3.90
N PRO A 203 -11.32 0.47 -3.24
CA PRO A 203 -12.28 0.84 -2.21
C PRO A 203 -11.73 1.78 -1.13
N GLY A 204 -12.50 2.81 -0.79
CA GLY A 204 -12.18 3.81 0.24
C GLY A 204 -11.22 4.92 -0.21
N VAL A 205 -10.68 4.83 -1.42
CA VAL A 205 -9.78 5.83 -2.02
C VAL A 205 -10.09 6.11 -3.49
N GLU A 206 -11.33 5.87 -3.91
CA GLU A 206 -11.81 6.05 -5.28
C GLU A 206 -11.64 7.49 -5.76
N HIS A 207 -11.76 8.46 -4.86
CA HIS A 207 -11.49 9.86 -5.13
C HIS A 207 -10.09 10.10 -5.72
N LYS A 208 -9.09 9.25 -5.47
CA LYS A 208 -7.75 9.38 -6.08
C LYS A 208 -7.72 9.12 -7.59
N TRP A 209 -8.80 8.60 -8.16
CA TRP A 209 -8.99 8.40 -9.60
C TRP A 209 -9.88 9.48 -10.24
N ALA A 210 -10.46 10.39 -9.45
CA ALA A 210 -11.45 11.35 -9.93
C ALA A 210 -10.91 12.26 -11.03
N THR A 211 -11.71 12.44 -12.07
CA THR A 211 -11.40 13.26 -13.27
C THR A 211 -11.73 14.73 -13.12
N SER A 212 -12.56 15.08 -12.14
CA SER A 212 -12.94 16.45 -11.82
C SER A 212 -12.91 16.70 -10.32
N ARG A 213 -12.82 17.99 -9.94
CA ARG A 213 -12.89 18.42 -8.54
C ARG A 213 -14.23 18.05 -7.90
N GLU A 214 -15.33 18.20 -8.63
CA GLU A 214 -16.66 17.83 -8.15
C GLU A 214 -16.75 16.33 -7.85
N GLU A 215 -16.25 15.48 -8.74
CA GLU A 215 -16.19 14.04 -8.53
C GLU A 215 -15.32 13.69 -7.32
N TYR A 216 -14.15 14.34 -7.21
CA TYR A 216 -13.23 14.15 -6.09
C TYR A 216 -13.87 14.47 -4.75
N GLU A 217 -14.50 15.64 -4.62
CA GLU A 217 -15.13 16.10 -3.39
C GLU A 217 -16.31 15.20 -2.99
N ARG A 218 -17.12 14.78 -3.98
CA ARG A 218 -18.23 13.84 -3.80
C ARG A 218 -17.74 12.48 -3.28
N LEU A 219 -16.63 11.95 -3.80
CA LEU A 219 -16.07 10.65 -3.41
C LEU A 219 -15.21 10.71 -2.15
N ARG A 220 -14.65 11.88 -1.81
CA ARG A 220 -13.80 12.06 -0.62
C ARG A 220 -14.62 12.31 0.64
N SER A 221 -15.83 12.85 0.47
CA SER A 221 -16.79 13.07 1.56
C SER A 221 -17.23 11.72 2.14
N PRO A 222 -17.22 11.59 3.48
CA PRO A 222 -17.51 10.33 4.17
C PRO A 222 -18.95 9.86 3.98
#